data_AF-A0A848EPE4-F1
#
_entry.id   AF-A0A848EPE4-F1
#
_cell.length_a   1.000
_cell.length_b   1.000
_cell.length_c   1.000
_cell.angle_alpha   90.00
_cell.angle_beta   90.00
_cell.angle_gamma   90.00
#
_symmetry.space_group_name_H-M   'P 1'
#
loop_
_entity.id
_entity.type
_entity.pdbx_description
1 polymer ?
#
loop_
_entity_poly.entity_id
_entity_poly.type
_entity_poly.pdbx_seq_one_letter_code
_entity_poly.pdbx_strand_id
1 'polypeptide(L)'
;MYLPHELRQDFHYLSLRSSLLEEISLLYGRPLTAGDRIGRICRCRRLVRDFLAAWQRQPDQPEYPYLLGVLLERAGQLALTDQPGRAYDQAEQYYDRARKLLQRQPPGSYSRQQYLRPLLALLRLSLRRRQEERFYAWWDHCGGLRRFHRDVQALFQVRWLIVKEDYDRAAFQLRDLHGLAGRKSAFSPARARILSDIVTTALHGPGAALKGTYGPYVRQVLWDVLFPEKRDK
;
A
#
# COMPACT_ATOMS: atom_id res chain seq x y z
N MET A 1 -16.72 -11.50 3.26
CA MET A 1 -17.24 -11.04 4.56
C MET A 1 -17.40 -9.51 4.61
N TYR A 2 -18.52 -8.97 5.12
CA TYR A 2 -18.59 -7.55 5.52
C TYR A 2 -18.06 -7.41 6.94
N LEU A 3 -17.07 -6.54 7.15
CA LEU A 3 -16.55 -6.26 8.49
C LEU A 3 -17.64 -5.55 9.33
N PRO A 4 -17.83 -5.95 10.60
CA PRO A 4 -18.64 -5.20 11.56
C PRO A 4 -18.31 -3.72 11.56
N HIS A 5 -19.30 -2.87 11.85
CA HIS A 5 -19.14 -1.41 11.78
C HIS A 5 -17.98 -0.90 12.64
N GLU A 6 -17.85 -1.41 13.86
CA GLU A 6 -16.77 -1.05 14.80
C GLU A 6 -15.38 -1.36 14.22
N LEU A 7 -15.20 -2.52 13.59
CA LEU A 7 -13.93 -2.90 12.97
C LEU A 7 -13.61 -1.99 11.76
N ARG A 8 -14.63 -1.58 11.00
CA ARG A 8 -14.43 -0.61 9.91
C ARG A 8 -14.01 0.75 10.44
N GLN A 9 -14.58 1.20 11.56
CA GLN A 9 -14.18 2.45 12.21
C GLN A 9 -12.73 2.39 12.69
N ASP A 10 -12.30 1.27 13.29
CA ASP A 10 -10.91 1.12 13.73
C ASP A 10 -9.92 1.12 12.57
N PHE A 11 -10.22 0.40 11.48
CA PHE A 11 -9.38 0.46 10.28
C PHE A 11 -9.33 1.87 9.67
N HIS A 12 -10.44 2.60 9.71
CA HIS A 12 -10.47 3.99 9.27
C HIS A 12 -9.60 4.89 10.18
N TYR A 13 -9.64 4.66 11.50
CA TYR A 13 -8.80 5.34 12.47
C TYR A 13 -7.30 5.04 12.28
N LEU A 14 -6.97 3.82 11.83
CA LEU A 14 -5.60 3.40 11.49
C LEU A 14 -5.18 3.76 10.06
N SER A 15 -5.99 4.53 9.31
CA SER A 15 -5.62 5.03 7.98
C SER A 15 -4.88 6.36 8.07
N LEU A 16 -4.14 6.70 7.01
CA LEU A 16 -3.53 8.02 6.86
C LEU A 16 -4.52 9.10 6.42
N ARG A 17 -5.78 8.72 6.12
CA ARG A 17 -6.87 9.60 5.65
C ARG A 17 -6.55 10.47 4.41
N SER A 18 -5.39 10.27 3.80
CA SER A 18 -4.95 10.92 2.57
C SER A 18 -4.37 9.89 1.63
N SER A 19 -4.95 9.79 0.43
CA SER A 19 -4.47 8.88 -0.61
C SER A 19 -3.06 9.23 -1.08
N LEU A 20 -2.70 10.52 -1.05
CA LEU A 20 -1.34 10.97 -1.35
C LEU A 20 -0.35 10.53 -0.26
N LEU A 21 -0.69 10.68 1.03
CA LEU A 21 0.17 10.18 2.11
C LEU A 21 0.35 8.66 2.07
N GLU A 22 -0.71 7.92 1.72
CA GLU A 22 -0.60 6.47 1.52
C GLU A 22 0.37 6.12 0.39
N GLU A 23 0.36 6.87 -0.70
CA GLU A 23 1.24 6.64 -1.85
C GLU A 23 2.68 7.07 -1.55
N ILE A 24 2.89 8.23 -0.93
CA ILE A 24 4.21 8.69 -0.47
C ILE A 24 4.84 7.65 0.46
N SER A 25 4.07 7.19 1.45
CA SER A 25 4.57 6.20 2.41
C SER A 25 4.86 4.85 1.76
N LEU A 26 4.10 4.49 0.71
CA LEU A 26 4.37 3.29 -0.09
C LEU A 26 5.65 3.42 -0.92
N LEU A 27 5.88 4.57 -1.56
CA LEU A 27 7.02 4.77 -2.47
C LEU A 27 8.32 5.02 -1.71
N TYR A 28 8.28 5.81 -0.64
CA TYR A 28 9.48 6.29 0.03
C TYR A 28 9.78 5.57 1.33
N GLY A 29 8.91 4.65 1.76
CA GLY A 29 9.13 3.80 2.95
C GLY A 29 9.20 4.57 4.27
N ARG A 30 8.93 5.88 4.28
CA ARG A 30 9.02 6.69 5.50
C ARG A 30 7.83 6.42 6.43
N PRO A 31 8.08 6.19 7.73
CA PRO A 31 7.02 6.20 8.72
C PRO A 31 6.45 7.61 8.81
N LEU A 32 5.12 7.72 8.75
CA LEU A 32 4.44 8.99 8.90
C LEU A 32 4.00 9.13 10.35
N THR A 33 4.35 10.25 10.98
CA THR A 33 4.02 10.51 12.38
C THR A 33 2.52 10.45 12.58
N ALA A 34 2.10 9.52 13.42
CA ALA A 34 0.70 9.29 13.72
C ALA A 34 0.30 10.12 14.94
N GLY A 35 -0.66 11.05 14.78
CA GLY A 35 -1.33 11.65 15.93
C GLY A 35 -2.02 10.58 16.78
N ASP A 36 -2.09 10.78 18.10
CA ASP A 36 -2.54 9.80 19.11
C ASP A 36 -1.93 8.40 18.94
N ARG A 37 -0.61 8.31 19.09
CA ARG A 37 0.16 7.06 18.98
C ARG A 37 -0.37 5.99 19.95
N ILE A 38 -0.68 6.37 21.20
CA ILE A 38 -1.14 5.43 22.24
C ILE A 38 -2.50 4.85 21.87
N GLY A 39 -3.48 5.69 21.50
CA GLY A 39 -4.81 5.23 21.08
C GLY A 39 -4.74 4.28 19.88
N ARG A 40 -3.87 4.57 18.90
CA ARG A 40 -3.63 3.68 17.75
C ARG A 40 -3.01 2.34 18.14
N ILE A 41 -2.01 2.33 19.03
CA ILE A 41 -1.41 1.10 19.55
C ILE A 41 -2.46 0.23 20.25
N CYS A 42 -3.27 0.83 21.12
CA CYS A 42 -4.34 0.12 21.84
C CYS A 42 -5.35 -0.51 20.88
N ARG A 43 -5.79 0.23 19.85
CA ARG A 43 -6.70 -0.31 18.82
C ARG A 43 -6.06 -1.42 17.99
N CYS A 44 -4.81 -1.27 17.56
CA CYS A 44 -4.09 -2.34 16.85
C CYS A 44 -4.02 -3.62 17.69
N ARG A 45 -3.65 -3.52 18.97
CA ARG A 45 -3.56 -4.67 19.88
C ARG A 45 -4.92 -5.36 20.06
N ARG A 46 -5.99 -4.58 20.26
CA ARG A 46 -7.36 -5.11 20.33
C ARG A 46 -7.72 -5.87 19.06
N LEU A 47 -7.57 -5.25 17.89
CA LEU A 47 -7.92 -5.87 16.61
C LEU A 47 -7.12 -7.16 16.36
N VAL A 48 -5.82 -7.18 16.67
CA VAL A 48 -4.99 -8.39 16.53
C VAL A 48 -5.55 -9.51 17.40
N ARG A 49 -5.84 -9.25 18.68
CA ARG A 49 -6.42 -10.25 19.58
C ARG A 49 -7.75 -10.77 19.05
N ASP A 50 -8.64 -9.88 18.63
CA ASP A 50 -9.98 -10.24 18.19
C ASP A 50 -9.94 -11.05 16.89
N PHE A 51 -9.07 -10.69 15.94
CA PHE A 51 -8.87 -11.46 14.71
C PHE A 51 -8.20 -12.81 14.94
N LEU A 52 -7.23 -12.92 15.84
CA LEU A 52 -6.63 -14.21 16.20
C LEU A 52 -7.67 -15.15 16.81
N ALA A 53 -8.48 -14.66 17.75
CA ALA A 53 -9.54 -15.45 18.36
C ALA A 53 -10.62 -15.87 17.35
N ALA A 54 -10.97 -14.99 16.40
CA ALA A 54 -11.92 -15.31 15.34
C ALA A 54 -11.32 -16.33 14.34
N TRP A 55 -10.04 -16.20 13.99
CA TRP A 55 -9.36 -17.10 13.08
C TRP A 55 -9.20 -18.50 13.66
N GLN A 56 -8.93 -18.61 14.97
CA GLN A 56 -8.92 -19.91 15.66
C GLN A 56 -10.24 -20.66 15.51
N ARG A 57 -11.38 -19.96 15.50
CA ARG A 57 -12.70 -20.55 15.29
C ARG A 57 -12.99 -20.89 13.82
N GLN A 58 -12.32 -20.24 12.88
CA GLN A 58 -12.54 -20.40 11.44
C GLN A 58 -11.20 -20.40 10.68
N PRO A 59 -10.37 -21.46 10.83
CA PRO A 59 -8.97 -21.46 10.38
C PRO A 59 -8.80 -21.35 8.86
N ASP A 60 -9.81 -21.78 8.10
CA ASP A 60 -9.78 -21.77 6.63
C ASP A 60 -10.19 -20.44 6.01
N GLN A 61 -10.61 -19.47 6.82
CA GLN A 61 -11.01 -18.14 6.33
C GLN A 61 -9.77 -17.30 5.98
N PRO A 62 -9.55 -16.93 4.71
CA PRO A 62 -8.39 -16.16 4.27
C PRO A 62 -8.43 -14.70 4.71
N GLU A 63 -9.60 -14.14 5.04
CA GLU A 63 -9.74 -12.76 5.46
C GLU A 63 -8.96 -12.44 6.74
N TYR A 64 -8.93 -13.33 7.72
CA TYR A 64 -8.25 -13.07 8.99
C TYR A 64 -6.74 -12.90 8.86
N PRO A 65 -5.98 -13.84 8.25
CA PRO A 65 -4.56 -13.62 8.03
C PRO A 65 -4.32 -12.39 7.14
N TYR A 66 -5.17 -12.11 6.14
CA TYR A 66 -5.03 -10.87 5.36
C TYR A 66 -5.14 -9.61 6.23
N LEU A 67 -6.15 -9.53 7.11
CA LEU A 67 -6.35 -8.37 8.00
C LEU A 67 -5.25 -8.24 9.05
N LEU A 68 -4.73 -9.35 9.58
CA LEU A 68 -3.56 -9.35 10.47
C LEU A 68 -2.32 -8.77 9.75
N GLY A 69 -2.09 -9.17 8.50
CA GLY A 69 -1.03 -8.57 7.68
C GLY A 69 -1.20 -7.06 7.49
N VAL A 70 -2.43 -6.59 7.19
CA VAL A 70 -2.74 -5.15 7.09
C VAL A 70 -2.41 -4.42 8.39
N LEU A 71 -2.77 -4.96 9.56
CA LEU A 71 -2.49 -4.32 10.84
C LEU A 71 -1.00 -4.18 11.12
N LEU A 72 -0.22 -5.21 10.79
CA LEU A 72 1.23 -5.20 10.95
C LEU A 72 1.90 -4.22 9.99
N GLU A 73 1.46 -4.18 8.73
CA GLU A 73 1.94 -3.17 7.77
C GLU A 73 1.63 -1.75 8.27
N ARG A 74 0.41 -1.51 8.79
CA ARG A 74 0.03 -0.22 9.37
C ARG A 74 0.85 0.12 10.62
N ALA A 75 1.17 -0.86 11.46
CA ALA A 75 1.98 -0.65 12.64
C ALA A 75 3.39 -0.15 12.28
N GLY A 76 4.04 -0.75 11.28
CA GLY A 76 5.31 -0.27 10.76
C GLY A 76 5.18 1.11 10.09
N GLN A 77 4.15 1.29 9.28
CA GLN A 77 3.91 2.53 8.53
C GLN A 77 3.66 3.76 9.42
N LEU A 78 3.01 3.57 10.57
CA LEU A 78 2.61 4.64 11.49
C LEU A 78 3.56 4.76 12.70
N ALA A 79 4.72 4.09 12.68
CA ALA A 79 5.66 4.03 13.80
C ALA A 79 5.01 3.61 15.14
N LEU A 80 4.07 2.65 15.09
CA LEU A 80 3.40 2.10 16.26
C LEU A 80 4.20 0.96 16.92
N THR A 81 5.35 0.61 16.35
CA THR A 81 6.29 -0.39 16.85
C THR A 81 7.72 0.11 16.65
N ASP A 82 8.60 -0.28 17.55
CA ASP A 82 10.03 0.03 17.46
C ASP A 82 10.78 -0.94 16.52
N GLN A 83 10.09 -1.98 16.02
CA GLN A 83 10.65 -3.00 15.12
C GLN A 83 9.85 -3.10 13.81
N PRO A 84 9.81 -2.03 12.98
CA PRO A 84 8.99 -2.01 11.76
C PRO A 84 9.40 -3.11 10.76
N GLY A 85 10.69 -3.45 10.67
CA GLY A 85 11.17 -4.55 9.82
C GLY A 85 10.51 -5.89 10.17
N ARG A 86 10.47 -6.25 11.47
CA ARG A 86 9.80 -7.48 11.93
C ARG A 86 8.30 -7.45 11.68
N ALA A 87 7.65 -6.30 11.86
CA ALA A 87 6.23 -6.15 11.54
C ALA A 87 5.97 -6.40 10.05
N TYR A 88 6.84 -5.91 9.16
CA TYR A 88 6.74 -6.20 7.74
C TYR A 88 7.02 -7.66 7.39
N ASP A 89 8.03 -8.29 7.99
CA ASP A 89 8.30 -9.72 7.78
C ASP A 89 7.09 -10.59 8.20
N GLN A 90 6.47 -10.27 9.34
CA GLN A 90 5.25 -10.95 9.77
C GLN A 90 4.07 -10.65 8.84
N ALA A 91 3.91 -9.41 8.38
CA ALA A 91 2.86 -9.05 7.43
C ALA A 91 2.94 -9.87 6.14
N GLU A 92 4.16 -10.05 5.61
CA GLU A 92 4.42 -10.89 4.44
C GLU A 92 3.97 -12.34 4.65
N GLN A 93 4.32 -12.94 5.80
CA GLN A 93 3.91 -14.31 6.15
C GLN A 93 2.38 -14.44 6.20
N TYR A 94 1.70 -13.46 6.80
CA TYR A 94 0.25 -13.43 6.88
C TYR A 94 -0.42 -13.26 5.51
N TYR A 95 0.13 -12.41 4.63
CA TYR A 95 -0.37 -12.28 3.26
C TYR A 95 -0.18 -13.57 2.44
N ASP A 96 0.97 -14.23 2.54
CA ASP A 96 1.19 -15.52 1.88
C ASP A 96 0.25 -16.60 2.44
N ARG A 97 -0.01 -16.60 3.75
CA ARG A 97 -1.00 -17.50 4.36
C ARG A 97 -2.40 -17.26 3.80
N ALA A 98 -2.84 -16.01 3.73
CA ALA A 98 -4.13 -15.64 3.14
C ALA A 98 -4.22 -16.06 1.66
N ARG A 99 -3.16 -15.85 0.88
CA ARG A 99 -3.04 -16.31 -0.51
C ARG A 99 -3.20 -17.83 -0.62
N LYS A 100 -2.48 -18.60 0.20
CA LYS A 100 -2.56 -20.07 0.22
C LYS A 100 -3.95 -20.57 0.59
N LEU A 101 -4.61 -19.92 1.55
CA LEU A 101 -5.99 -20.25 1.91
C LEU A 101 -6.95 -19.98 0.76
N LEU A 102 -6.87 -18.80 0.10
CA LEU A 102 -7.70 -18.50 -1.08
C LEU A 102 -7.51 -19.49 -2.23
N GLN A 103 -6.30 -20.00 -2.44
CA GLN A 103 -6.01 -20.98 -3.49
C GLN A 103 -6.65 -22.34 -3.24
N ARG A 104 -6.94 -22.68 -1.99
CA ARG A 104 -7.62 -23.93 -1.61
C ARG A 104 -9.14 -23.84 -1.75
N GLN A 105 -9.67 -22.62 -1.88
CA GLN A 105 -11.11 -22.41 -1.97
C GLN A 105 -11.61 -22.77 -3.37
N PRO A 106 -12.84 -23.28 -3.50
CA PRO A 106 -13.43 -23.57 -4.80
C PRO A 106 -13.41 -22.35 -5.74
N PRO A 107 -13.25 -22.56 -7.06
CA PRO A 107 -13.39 -21.49 -8.03
C PRO A 107 -14.74 -20.77 -7.88
N GLY A 108 -14.73 -19.45 -7.84
CA GLY A 108 -15.94 -18.64 -7.69
C GLY A 108 -16.37 -18.35 -6.26
N SER A 109 -15.77 -18.97 -5.23
CA SER A 109 -16.07 -18.66 -3.82
C SER A 109 -15.76 -17.22 -3.42
N TYR A 110 -14.82 -16.58 -4.13
CA TYR A 110 -14.41 -15.21 -3.88
C TYR A 110 -14.47 -14.39 -5.16
N SER A 111 -14.86 -13.11 -5.02
CA SER A 111 -14.75 -12.15 -6.10
C SER A 111 -13.28 -12.00 -6.53
N ARG A 112 -13.04 -11.66 -7.80
CA ARG A 112 -11.68 -11.40 -8.31
C ARG A 112 -10.92 -10.38 -7.46
N GLN A 113 -11.60 -9.37 -6.94
CA GLN A 113 -10.98 -8.36 -6.07
C GLN A 113 -10.52 -8.96 -4.75
N GLN A 114 -11.34 -9.78 -4.09
CA GLN A 114 -10.96 -10.46 -2.85
C GLN A 114 -9.80 -11.43 -3.10
N TYR A 115 -9.83 -12.16 -4.21
CA TYR A 115 -8.77 -13.07 -4.59
C TYR A 115 -7.43 -12.37 -4.79
N LEU A 116 -7.41 -11.18 -5.43
CA LEU A 116 -6.18 -10.45 -5.73
C LEU A 116 -5.59 -9.68 -4.54
N ARG A 117 -6.36 -9.40 -3.48
CA ARG A 117 -5.94 -8.55 -2.35
C ARG A 117 -4.61 -8.98 -1.71
N PRO A 118 -4.43 -10.23 -1.24
CA PRO A 118 -3.17 -10.62 -0.61
C PRO A 118 -2.00 -10.64 -1.58
N LEU A 119 -2.22 -10.95 -2.87
CA LEU A 119 -1.19 -10.93 -3.89
C LEU A 119 -0.68 -9.49 -4.10
N LEU A 120 -1.60 -8.53 -4.25
CA LEU A 120 -1.26 -7.11 -4.37
C LEU A 120 -0.59 -6.57 -3.10
N ALA A 121 -0.96 -7.07 -1.92
CA ALA A 121 -0.35 -6.68 -0.66
C ALA A 121 1.13 -7.11 -0.58
N LEU A 122 1.47 -8.34 -1.01
CA LEU A 122 2.86 -8.81 -1.11
C LEU A 122 3.70 -7.91 -2.02
N LEU A 123 3.18 -7.60 -3.22
CA LEU A 123 3.87 -6.72 -4.17
C LEU A 123 4.07 -5.30 -3.61
N ARG A 124 3.05 -4.73 -2.95
CA ARG A 124 3.15 -3.42 -2.30
C ARG A 124 4.15 -3.42 -1.15
N LEU A 125 4.21 -4.50 -0.38
CA LEU A 125 5.13 -4.62 0.74
C LEU A 125 6.58 -4.67 0.26
N SER A 126 6.88 -5.44 -0.79
CA SER A 126 8.21 -5.47 -1.40
C SER A 126 8.62 -4.11 -1.96
N LEU A 127 7.70 -3.42 -2.64
CA LEU A 127 7.91 -2.05 -3.12
C LEU A 127 8.22 -1.07 -1.97
N ARG A 128 7.42 -1.10 -0.90
CA ARG A 128 7.61 -0.25 0.29
C ARG A 128 8.98 -0.40 0.91
N ARG A 129 9.47 -1.65 0.93
CA ARG A 129 10.80 -1.99 1.46
C ARG A 129 11.91 -1.82 0.43
N ARG A 130 11.59 -1.38 -0.78
CA ARG A 130 12.52 -1.26 -1.92
C ARG A 130 13.26 -2.57 -2.23
N GLN A 131 12.59 -3.71 -2.04
CA GLN A 131 13.14 -5.04 -2.28
C GLN A 131 12.73 -5.52 -3.68
N GLU A 132 13.47 -5.08 -4.70
CA GLU A 132 13.14 -5.35 -6.10
C GLU A 132 13.19 -6.85 -6.45
N GLU A 133 14.23 -7.56 -6.01
CA GLU A 133 14.34 -9.02 -6.21
C GLU A 133 13.16 -9.76 -5.57
N ARG A 134 12.79 -9.36 -4.35
CA ARG A 134 11.65 -9.94 -3.62
C ARG A 134 10.32 -9.64 -4.33
N PHE A 135 10.19 -8.45 -4.91
CA PHE A 135 9.02 -8.09 -5.72
C PHE A 135 8.90 -9.00 -6.95
N TYR A 136 9.99 -9.23 -7.69
CA TYR A 136 9.96 -10.12 -8.85
C TYR A 136 9.70 -11.58 -8.48
N ALA A 137 10.29 -12.06 -7.38
CA ALA A 137 9.97 -13.39 -6.86
C ALA A 137 8.46 -13.54 -6.55
N TRP A 138 7.85 -12.55 -5.91
CA TRP A 138 6.40 -12.56 -5.68
C TRP A 138 5.58 -12.37 -6.94
N TRP A 139 6.05 -11.55 -7.87
CA TRP A 139 5.40 -11.30 -9.15
C TRP A 139 5.21 -12.62 -9.91
N ASP A 140 6.29 -13.38 -10.07
CA ASP A 140 6.28 -14.67 -10.76
C ASP A 140 5.46 -15.70 -9.99
N HIS A 141 5.65 -15.79 -8.67
CA HIS A 141 4.91 -16.73 -7.81
C HIS A 141 3.40 -16.46 -7.79
N CYS A 142 2.99 -15.19 -7.98
CA CYS A 142 1.59 -14.81 -8.08
C CYS A 142 1.01 -15.00 -9.49
N GLY A 143 1.79 -15.45 -10.46
CA GLY A 143 1.38 -15.70 -11.85
C GLY A 143 1.60 -14.53 -12.81
N GLY A 144 2.30 -13.47 -12.36
CA GLY A 144 2.78 -12.36 -13.18
C GLY A 144 1.76 -11.80 -14.17
N LEU A 145 2.18 -11.69 -15.43
CA LEU A 145 1.37 -11.13 -16.53
C LEU A 145 0.07 -11.89 -16.79
N ARG A 146 0.00 -13.18 -16.44
CA ARG A 146 -1.19 -14.02 -16.67
C ARG A 146 -2.33 -13.66 -15.71
N ARG A 147 -2.01 -13.11 -14.53
CA ARG A 147 -2.98 -12.87 -13.45
C ARG A 147 -3.26 -11.40 -13.21
N PHE A 148 -2.24 -10.55 -13.31
CA PHE A 148 -2.40 -9.11 -13.14
C PHE A 148 -2.82 -8.45 -14.45
N HIS A 149 -3.89 -7.67 -14.40
CA HIS A 149 -4.35 -6.92 -15.56
C HIS A 149 -3.37 -5.78 -15.88
N ARG A 150 -3.38 -5.29 -17.12
CA ARG A 150 -2.41 -4.31 -17.65
C ARG A 150 -2.31 -3.03 -16.80
N ASP A 151 -3.40 -2.63 -16.16
CA ASP A 151 -3.44 -1.48 -15.25
C ASP A 151 -2.64 -1.69 -13.94
N VAL A 152 -2.68 -2.90 -13.36
CA VAL A 152 -1.86 -3.26 -12.20
C VAL A 152 -0.39 -3.29 -12.60
N GLN A 153 -0.08 -3.86 -13.77
CA GLN A 153 1.29 -3.92 -14.30
C GLN A 153 1.86 -2.50 -14.46
N ALA A 154 1.12 -1.65 -15.17
CA ALA A 154 1.44 -0.24 -15.38
C ALA A 154 1.63 0.54 -14.08
N LEU A 155 0.73 0.33 -13.10
CA LEU A 155 0.82 0.97 -11.80
C LEU A 155 2.13 0.63 -11.07
N PHE A 156 2.51 -0.64 -11.03
CA PHE A 156 3.77 -1.04 -10.39
C PHE A 156 4.99 -0.59 -11.18
N GLN A 157 4.93 -0.57 -12.51
CA GLN A 157 6.01 -0.03 -13.34
C GLN A 157 6.28 1.45 -13.02
N VAL A 158 5.24 2.29 -13.01
CA VAL A 158 5.38 3.72 -12.65
C VAL A 158 5.94 3.87 -11.24
N ARG A 159 5.43 3.09 -10.29
CA ARG A 159 5.91 3.14 -8.90
C ARG A 159 7.39 2.79 -8.79
N TRP A 160 7.86 1.76 -9.50
CA TRP A 160 9.28 1.39 -9.51
C TRP A 160 10.14 2.47 -10.17
N LEU A 161 9.68 3.08 -11.26
CA LEU A 161 10.39 4.22 -11.86
C LEU A 161 10.54 5.38 -10.86
N ILE A 162 9.48 5.70 -10.11
CA ILE A 162 9.52 6.71 -9.05
C ILE A 162 10.49 6.31 -7.92
N VAL A 163 10.46 5.06 -7.46
CA VAL A 163 11.37 4.55 -6.41
C VAL A 163 12.83 4.61 -6.85
N LYS A 164 13.09 4.41 -8.15
CA LYS A 164 14.41 4.53 -8.78
C LYS A 164 14.77 5.96 -9.19
N GLU A 165 13.91 6.93 -8.88
CA GLU A 165 14.10 8.35 -9.19
C GLU A 165 14.21 8.63 -10.71
N ASP A 166 13.73 7.72 -11.55
CA ASP A 166 13.61 7.89 -13.01
C ASP A 166 12.30 8.60 -13.33
N TYR A 167 12.22 9.87 -12.92
CA TYR A 167 11.00 10.67 -12.99
C TYR A 167 10.60 11.02 -14.42
N ASP A 168 11.55 11.16 -15.35
CA ASP A 168 11.27 11.42 -16.76
C ASP A 168 10.54 10.22 -17.41
N ARG A 169 11.04 8.99 -17.20
CA ARG A 169 10.33 7.80 -17.69
C ARG A 169 9.02 7.58 -16.97
N ALA A 170 8.94 7.86 -15.67
CA ALA A 170 7.68 7.80 -14.93
C ALA A 170 6.65 8.77 -15.53
N ALA A 171 7.06 10.00 -15.86
CA ALA A 171 6.21 11.01 -16.49
C ALA A 171 5.73 10.56 -17.87
N PHE A 172 6.63 10.03 -18.70
CA PHE A 172 6.32 9.48 -20.02
C PHE A 172 5.27 8.37 -19.90
N GLN A 173 5.53 7.36 -19.05
CA GLN A 173 4.62 6.24 -18.85
C GLN A 173 3.24 6.72 -18.36
N LEU A 174 3.17 7.68 -17.44
CA LEU A 174 1.90 8.21 -16.93
C LEU A 174 1.04 8.91 -18.00
N ARG A 175 1.64 9.49 -19.04
CA ARG A 175 0.90 10.08 -20.17
C ARG A 175 0.18 9.00 -20.97
N ASP A 176 0.88 7.92 -21.29
CA ASP A 176 0.35 6.80 -22.08
C ASP A 176 -0.73 5.99 -21.33
N LEU A 177 -0.68 6.01 -19.99
CA LEU A 177 -1.63 5.29 -19.13
C LEU A 177 -2.98 6.01 -18.94
N HIS A 178 -3.14 7.26 -19.38
CA HIS A 178 -4.42 7.97 -19.26
C HIS A 178 -5.56 7.23 -19.98
N GLY A 179 -5.26 6.50 -21.06
CA GLY A 179 -6.24 5.68 -21.79
C GLY A 179 -6.64 4.37 -21.10
N LEU A 180 -5.92 3.93 -20.05
CA LEU A 180 -6.19 2.70 -19.31
C LEU A 180 -6.97 2.93 -18.00
N ALA A 181 -7.16 4.19 -17.60
CA ALA A 181 -7.81 4.57 -16.34
C ALA A 181 -9.35 4.46 -16.42
N GLY A 182 -9.90 3.27 -16.14
CA GLY A 182 -11.35 3.04 -16.03
C GLY A 182 -11.90 3.10 -14.60
N ARG A 183 -13.23 3.25 -14.42
CA ARG A 183 -13.90 3.29 -13.10
C ARG A 183 -13.65 2.06 -12.22
N LYS A 184 -13.31 0.90 -12.82
CA LYS A 184 -12.99 -0.36 -12.11
C LYS A 184 -11.50 -0.75 -12.19
N SER A 185 -10.66 0.16 -12.69
CA SER A 185 -9.23 -0.08 -12.84
C SER A 185 -8.49 0.08 -11.51
N ALA A 186 -7.45 -0.74 -11.29
CA ALA A 186 -6.48 -0.53 -10.22
C ALA A 186 -5.72 0.81 -10.40
N PHE A 187 -5.61 1.27 -11.64
CA PHE A 187 -5.09 2.58 -12.02
C PHE A 187 -6.26 3.58 -12.17
N SER A 188 -6.87 3.95 -11.04
CA SER A 188 -7.99 4.91 -11.06
C SER A 188 -7.51 6.32 -11.44
N PRO A 189 -8.40 7.19 -11.97
CA PRO A 189 -8.06 8.58 -12.27
C PRO A 189 -7.47 9.35 -11.07
N ALA A 190 -7.93 9.04 -9.86
CA ALA A 190 -7.38 9.61 -8.63
C ALA A 190 -5.94 9.16 -8.37
N ARG A 191 -5.63 7.86 -8.60
CA ARG A 191 -4.27 7.32 -8.44
C ARG A 191 -3.32 7.88 -9.49
N ALA A 192 -3.78 7.95 -10.75
CA ALA A 192 -3.03 8.54 -11.85
C ALA A 192 -2.66 10.00 -11.55
N ARG A 193 -3.61 10.78 -11.03
CA ARG A 193 -3.38 12.16 -10.60
C ARG A 193 -2.35 12.26 -9.48
N ILE A 194 -2.47 11.44 -8.44
CA ILE A 194 -1.52 11.42 -7.31
C ILE A 194 -0.10 11.12 -7.78
N LEU A 195 0.08 10.09 -8.62
CA LEU A 195 1.39 9.74 -9.15
C LEU A 195 1.94 10.84 -10.08
N SER A 196 1.07 11.45 -10.90
CA SER A 196 1.44 12.61 -11.71
C SER A 196 1.91 13.77 -10.85
N ASP A 197 1.21 14.10 -9.76
CA ASP A 197 1.59 15.20 -8.88
C ASP A 197 2.94 14.92 -8.19
N ILE A 198 3.19 13.68 -7.74
CA ILE A 198 4.49 13.28 -7.17
C ILE A 198 5.62 13.50 -8.20
N VAL A 199 5.43 13.02 -9.43
CA VAL A 199 6.42 13.14 -10.50
C VAL A 199 6.64 14.61 -10.91
N THR A 200 5.56 15.38 -11.07
CA THR A 200 5.64 16.82 -11.40
C THR A 200 6.39 17.59 -10.31
N THR A 201 6.10 17.33 -9.02
CA THR A 201 6.82 17.96 -7.92
C THR A 201 8.29 17.56 -7.92
N ALA A 202 8.63 16.30 -8.20
CA ALA A 202 10.03 15.87 -8.27
C ALA A 202 10.82 16.57 -9.40
N LEU A 203 10.19 16.75 -10.58
CA LEU A 203 10.83 17.37 -11.74
C LEU A 203 10.92 18.90 -11.67
N HIS A 204 9.97 19.55 -11.00
CA HIS A 204 9.82 21.02 -11.07
C HIS A 204 9.91 21.72 -9.71
N GLY A 205 10.11 20.98 -8.62
CA GLY A 205 10.27 21.54 -7.28
C GLY A 205 8.95 21.90 -6.58
N PRO A 206 9.01 22.66 -5.46
CA PRO A 206 7.85 22.90 -4.58
C PRO A 206 6.82 23.83 -5.21
N GLY A 207 7.23 24.64 -6.19
CA GLY A 207 6.36 25.56 -6.92
C GLY A 207 5.55 24.89 -8.04
N ALA A 208 5.71 23.58 -8.24
CA ALA A 208 5.00 22.83 -9.26
C ALA A 208 3.47 22.98 -9.15
N ALA A 209 2.81 23.24 -10.27
CA ALA A 209 1.36 23.26 -10.34
C ALA A 209 0.80 21.83 -10.20
N LEU A 210 0.20 21.52 -9.05
CA LEU A 210 -0.41 20.22 -8.77
C LEU A 210 -1.85 20.17 -9.27
N LYS A 211 -2.23 19.03 -9.85
CA LYS A 211 -3.60 18.75 -10.30
C LYS A 211 -4.54 18.42 -9.14
N GLY A 212 -4.01 17.88 -8.05
CA GLY A 212 -4.75 17.58 -6.83
C GLY A 212 -4.79 18.74 -5.83
N THR A 213 -5.86 18.81 -5.05
CA THR A 213 -5.98 19.72 -3.92
C THR A 213 -5.47 19.03 -2.65
N TYR A 214 -4.34 19.50 -2.13
CA TYR A 214 -3.72 18.97 -0.92
C TYR A 214 -3.58 20.08 0.13
N GLY A 215 -3.95 19.79 1.37
CA GLY A 215 -3.75 20.71 2.49
C GLY A 215 -2.27 20.93 2.82
N PRO A 216 -1.94 21.98 3.62
CA PRO A 216 -0.56 22.39 3.88
C PRO A 216 0.34 21.26 4.40
N TYR A 217 -0.13 20.49 5.38
CA TYR A 217 0.63 19.36 5.94
C TYR A 217 0.99 18.31 4.89
N VAL A 218 0.06 17.95 4.01
CA VAL A 218 0.31 16.91 2.99
C VAL A 218 1.33 17.40 1.96
N ARG A 219 1.27 18.68 1.59
CA ARG A 219 2.26 19.30 0.70
C ARG A 219 3.64 19.35 1.34
N GLN A 220 3.72 19.67 2.63
CA GLN A 220 4.98 19.65 3.38
C GLN A 220 5.60 18.25 3.39
N VAL A 221 4.81 17.21 3.69
CA VAL A 221 5.31 15.82 3.66
C VAL A 221 5.79 15.42 2.26
N LEU A 222 5.09 15.85 1.20
CA LEU A 222 5.54 15.61 -0.18
C LEU A 222 6.90 16.27 -0.45
N TRP A 223 7.06 17.52 -0.02
CA TRP A 223 8.31 18.27 -0.12
C TRP A 223 9.47 17.59 0.63
N ASP A 224 9.28 17.30 1.93
CA ASP A 224 10.31 16.72 2.80
C ASP A 224 10.82 15.35 2.32
N VAL A 225 9.99 14.64 1.55
CA VAL A 225 10.31 13.32 1.01
C VAL A 225 11.05 13.42 -0.32
N LEU A 226 10.65 14.34 -1.20
CA LEU A 226 11.26 14.52 -2.52
C LEU A 226 12.54 15.34 -2.47
N PHE A 227 12.60 16.30 -1.55
CA PHE A 227 13.70 17.22 -1.37
C PHE A 227 14.11 17.17 0.10
N PRO A 228 14.65 16.03 0.56
CA PRO A 228 15.29 16.00 1.86
C PRO A 228 16.44 17.00 1.77
N GLU A 229 16.31 18.16 2.40
CA GLU A 229 17.44 19.06 2.60
C GLU A 229 18.62 18.21 3.09
N LYS A 230 19.84 18.55 2.64
CA LYS A 230 21.06 18.06 3.29
C LYS A 230 21.00 18.54 4.75
N ARG A 231 20.33 17.78 5.62
CA ARG A 231 20.37 17.93 7.06
C ARG A 231 21.71 17.38 7.53
N ASP A 232 22.76 18.04 7.07
CA ASP A 232 24.13 17.99 7.55
C ASP A 232 24.72 19.37 7.24
N LYS A 233 24.44 20.30 8.15
CA LYS A 233 25.44 21.11 8.85
C LYS A 233 24.80 21.68 10.12
#